data_AF-R5GXU5-F1
#
_entry.id   AF-R5GXU5-F1
#
_cell.length_a   1.000
_cell.length_b   1.000
_cell.length_c   1.000
_cell.angle_alpha   90.00
_cell.angle_beta   90.00
_cell.angle_gamma   90.00
#
_symmetry.space_group_name_H-M   'P 1'
#
loop_
_entity.id
_entity.type
_entity.pdbx_description
1 polymer ?
#
loop_
_entity_poly.entity_id
_entity_poly.type
_entity_poly.pdbx_seq_one_letter_code
_entity_poly.pdbx_strand_id
1 'polypeptide(L)'
;MNGQFQVKSSVSCGSGEIESVWDCRSDICNVIARPDSDSLLITGQLCVQAVGRCSGGVPFFEEKQEAFEQRIPAGDITQDTTVNHRTVITGTGFAIRSDGTLDITAQAEFNGELTNAAQISAISSAAILEDKPREKCGDYSLRICYTSANESCWDIAKRCSTTVEAVMIENGIDDRDAQLSGMIIIPMV
;
A
#
# COMPACT_ATOMS: atom_id res chain seq x y z
N MET A 1 -5.24 -8.97 15.88
CA MET A 1 -6.11 -10.14 15.60
C MET A 1 -5.24 -11.37 15.50
N ASN A 2 -5.60 -12.44 16.22
CA ASN A 2 -4.84 -13.68 16.21
C ASN A 2 -5.74 -14.82 15.73
N GLY A 3 -5.18 -15.74 14.96
CA GLY A 3 -5.90 -16.90 14.45
C GLY A 3 -4.97 -18.10 14.31
N GLN A 4 -5.57 -19.28 14.27
CA GLN A 4 -4.85 -20.53 13.99
C GLN A 4 -5.61 -21.28 12.92
N PHE A 5 -4.88 -21.88 11.98
CA PHE A 5 -5.46 -22.72 10.95
C PHE A 5 -4.52 -23.87 10.60
N GLN A 6 -5.08 -24.85 9.90
CA GLN A 6 -4.33 -25.99 9.40
C GLN A 6 -4.30 -25.95 7.88
N VAL A 7 -3.12 -26.20 7.30
CA VAL A 7 -2.96 -26.43 5.87
C VAL A 7 -2.53 -27.87 5.68
N LYS A 8 -3.21 -28.57 4.77
CA LYS A 8 -2.96 -29.99 4.50
C LYS A 8 -2.33 -30.13 3.13
N SER A 9 -1.39 -31.05 3.01
CA SER A 9 -0.84 -31.47 1.73
C SER A 9 -0.68 -32.99 1.73
N SER A 10 -0.54 -33.55 0.54
CA SER A 10 -0.27 -34.97 0.34
C SER A 10 0.90 -35.12 -0.63
N VAL A 11 1.84 -35.97 -0.27
CA VAL A 11 3.09 -36.25 -0.98
C VAL A 11 3.12 -37.73 -1.36
N SER A 12 3.41 -38.00 -2.63
CA SER A 12 3.70 -39.36 -3.13
C SER A 12 5.17 -39.43 -3.54
N CYS A 13 5.75 -40.62 -3.50
CA CYS A 13 7.12 -40.83 -3.97
C CYS A 13 7.15 -41.65 -5.25
N GLY A 14 7.92 -41.18 -6.25
CA GLY A 14 8.11 -41.92 -7.50
C GLY A 14 8.88 -43.23 -7.34
N SER A 15 9.58 -43.42 -6.20
CA SER A 15 10.40 -44.61 -5.91
C SER A 15 9.59 -45.77 -5.30
N GLY A 16 8.30 -45.59 -5.07
CA GLY A 16 7.41 -46.61 -4.50
C GLY A 16 6.62 -46.12 -3.30
N GLU A 17 5.88 -47.03 -2.66
CA GLU A 17 5.09 -46.75 -1.46
C GLU A 17 5.97 -46.32 -0.30
N ILE A 18 5.58 -45.26 0.41
CA ILE A 18 6.29 -44.76 1.58
C ILE A 18 6.07 -45.72 2.75
N GLU A 19 7.15 -46.32 3.28
CA GLU A 19 7.10 -47.26 4.41
C GLU A 19 7.41 -46.59 5.75
N SER A 20 8.30 -45.59 5.75
CA SER A 20 8.70 -44.87 6.97
C SER A 20 9.15 -43.46 6.65
N VAL A 21 8.88 -42.53 7.56
CA VAL A 21 9.31 -41.13 7.50
C VAL A 21 10.26 -40.87 8.67
N TRP A 22 11.41 -40.28 8.40
CA TRP A 22 12.41 -39.94 9.41
C TRP A 22 12.25 -38.50 9.87
N ASP A 23 11.95 -37.59 8.95
CA ASP A 23 11.69 -36.20 9.25
C ASP A 23 10.70 -35.59 8.25
N CYS A 24 9.95 -34.58 8.70
CA CYS A 24 8.98 -33.85 7.92
C CYS A 24 8.92 -32.40 8.39
N ARG A 25 9.06 -31.46 7.46
CA ARG A 25 9.02 -30.02 7.72
C ARG A 25 8.00 -29.34 6.81
N SER A 26 7.40 -28.29 7.33
CA SER A 26 6.59 -27.38 6.53
C SER A 26 7.02 -25.93 6.75
N ASP A 27 7.00 -25.16 5.68
CA ASP A 27 7.22 -23.72 5.65
C ASP A 27 6.10 -23.03 4.88
N ILE A 28 5.85 -21.76 5.16
CA ILE A 28 4.81 -20.98 4.50
C ILE A 28 5.39 -19.71 3.90
N CYS A 29 5.07 -19.45 2.63
CA CYS A 29 5.67 -18.36 1.86
C CYS A 29 4.60 -17.56 1.14
N ASN A 30 4.95 -16.30 0.81
CA ASN A 30 4.12 -15.40 0.01
C ASN A 30 2.70 -15.24 0.56
N VAL A 31 2.56 -15.19 1.89
CA VAL A 31 1.26 -15.07 2.53
C VAL A 31 0.70 -13.68 2.30
N ILE A 32 -0.52 -13.61 1.80
CA ILE A 32 -1.30 -12.40 1.59
C ILE A 32 -2.58 -12.52 2.44
N ALA A 33 -2.89 -11.50 3.21
CA ALA A 33 -4.15 -11.39 3.94
C ALA A 33 -4.92 -10.17 3.40
N ARG A 34 -6.20 -10.37 3.03
CA ARG A 34 -7.07 -9.31 2.52
C ARG A 34 -8.43 -9.34 3.21
N PRO A 35 -9.06 -8.19 3.43
CA PRO A 35 -10.45 -8.14 3.85
C PRO A 35 -11.35 -8.87 2.83
N ASP A 36 -12.24 -9.72 3.32
CA ASP A 36 -13.27 -10.44 2.58
C ASP A 36 -14.57 -10.41 3.41
N SER A 37 -15.36 -9.36 3.19
CA SER A 37 -16.62 -9.09 3.90
C SER A 37 -16.45 -9.01 5.44
N ASP A 38 -16.71 -10.11 6.15
CA ASP A 38 -16.64 -10.28 7.61
C ASP A 38 -15.46 -11.17 8.06
N SER A 39 -14.54 -11.46 7.13
CA SER A 39 -13.39 -12.32 7.36
C SER A 39 -12.13 -11.79 6.68
N LEU A 40 -10.98 -12.34 7.06
CA LEU A 40 -9.76 -12.20 6.28
C LEU A 40 -9.59 -13.42 5.38
N LEU A 41 -9.44 -13.17 4.08
CA LEU A 41 -8.98 -14.16 3.13
C LEU A 41 -7.45 -14.21 3.17
N ILE A 42 -6.92 -15.35 3.60
CA ILE A 42 -5.49 -15.62 3.69
C ILE A 42 -5.10 -16.61 2.61
N THR A 43 -4.23 -16.19 1.70
CA THR A 43 -3.69 -17.04 0.64
C THR A 43 -2.18 -17.07 0.70
N GLY A 44 -1.58 -18.14 0.17
CA GLY A 44 -0.13 -18.26 0.09
C GLY A 44 0.30 -19.60 -0.47
N GLN A 45 1.56 -19.96 -0.26
CA GLN A 45 2.13 -21.24 -0.63
C GLN A 45 2.59 -21.99 0.61
N LEU A 46 2.14 -23.23 0.75
CA LEU A 46 2.70 -24.20 1.69
C LEU A 46 3.81 -24.96 0.98
N CYS A 47 5.01 -24.96 1.56
CA CYS A 47 6.11 -25.84 1.15
C CYS A 47 6.21 -26.97 2.18
N VAL A 48 6.14 -28.22 1.72
CA VAL A 48 6.35 -29.40 2.57
C VAL A 48 7.55 -30.18 2.07
N GLN A 49 8.35 -30.66 3.01
CA GLN A 49 9.54 -31.47 2.77
C GLN A 49 9.47 -32.72 3.64
N ALA A 50 9.69 -33.89 3.04
CA ALA A 50 9.70 -35.15 3.76
C ALA A 50 10.89 -36.00 3.33
N VAL A 51 11.51 -36.68 4.30
CA VAL A 51 12.59 -37.63 4.08
C VAL A 51 12.29 -38.94 4.78
N GLY A 52 12.61 -40.05 4.14
CA GLY A 52 12.30 -41.36 4.70
C GLY A 52 12.75 -42.50 3.79
N ARG A 53 11.99 -43.59 3.84
CA ARG A 53 12.26 -44.82 3.11
C ARG A 53 10.99 -45.35 2.47
N CYS A 54 11.09 -45.69 1.18
CA CYS A 54 10.08 -46.37 0.39
C CYS A 54 10.25 -47.89 0.41
N SER A 55 9.34 -48.57 -0.28
CA SER A 55 9.39 -50.00 -0.52
C SER A 55 10.72 -50.45 -1.13
N GLY A 56 11.17 -51.65 -0.75
CA GLY A 56 12.49 -52.17 -1.14
C GLY A 56 13.67 -51.51 -0.42
N GLY A 57 13.41 -50.64 0.56
CA GLY A 57 14.44 -50.00 1.37
C GLY A 57 15.11 -48.78 0.72
N VAL A 58 14.50 -48.23 -0.34
CA VAL A 58 15.03 -47.08 -1.08
C VAL A 58 14.78 -45.80 -0.28
N PRO A 59 15.81 -44.99 0.06
CA PRO A 59 15.60 -43.71 0.72
C PRO A 59 14.96 -42.71 -0.25
N PHE A 60 14.12 -41.81 0.28
CA PHE A 60 13.50 -40.74 -0.51
C PHE A 60 13.65 -39.37 0.16
N PHE A 61 13.62 -38.34 -0.68
CA PHE A 61 13.38 -36.96 -0.30
C PHE A 61 12.37 -36.37 -1.30
N GLU A 62 11.27 -35.84 -0.80
CA GLU A 62 10.24 -35.20 -1.62
C GLU A 62 9.98 -33.79 -1.09
N GLU A 63 9.91 -32.83 -2.00
CA GLU A 63 9.50 -31.45 -1.73
C GLU A 63 8.29 -31.12 -2.61
N LYS A 64 7.22 -30.61 -1.99
CA LYS A 64 6.02 -30.20 -2.68
C LYS A 64 5.63 -28.79 -2.25
N GLN A 65 5.32 -27.94 -3.24
CA GLN A 65 4.73 -26.64 -3.01
C GLN A 65 3.27 -26.65 -3.48
N GLU A 66 2.37 -26.14 -2.65
CA GLU A 66 0.94 -26.14 -2.91
C GLU A 66 0.31 -24.85 -2.42
N ALA A 67 -0.53 -24.26 -3.27
CA ALA A 67 -1.29 -23.07 -2.89
C ALA A 67 -2.30 -23.42 -1.80
N PHE A 68 -2.48 -22.52 -0.84
CA PHE A 68 -3.54 -22.64 0.15
C PHE A 68 -4.41 -21.39 0.20
N GLU A 69 -5.65 -21.59 0.63
CA GLU A 69 -6.62 -20.55 0.92
C GLU A 69 -7.29 -20.87 2.25
N GLN A 70 -7.36 -19.88 3.15
CA GLN A 70 -8.05 -19.98 4.43
C GLN A 70 -8.82 -18.70 4.72
N ARG A 71 -9.97 -18.83 5.35
CA ARG A 71 -10.75 -17.69 5.86
C ARG A 71 -10.71 -17.69 7.38
N ILE A 72 -10.29 -16.57 7.97
CA ILE A 72 -10.33 -16.36 9.41
C ILE A 72 -11.36 -15.27 9.72
N PRO A 73 -12.38 -15.53 10.56
CA PRO A 73 -13.37 -14.52 10.94
C PRO A 73 -12.70 -13.30 11.58
N ALA A 74 -13.08 -12.10 11.15
CA ALA A 74 -12.52 -10.84 11.63
C ALA A 74 -13.62 -9.80 11.82
N GLY A 75 -13.72 -9.25 13.04
CA GLY A 75 -14.65 -8.15 13.32
C GLY A 75 -14.12 -6.82 12.83
N ASP A 76 -15.03 -5.87 12.61
CA ASP A 76 -14.74 -4.46 12.36
C ASP A 76 -13.81 -4.18 11.17
N ILE A 77 -13.91 -4.98 10.10
CA ILE A 77 -13.17 -4.75 8.84
C ILE A 77 -14.07 -4.12 7.76
N THR A 78 -13.46 -3.36 6.87
CA THR A 78 -14.07 -2.76 5.67
C THR A 78 -13.22 -3.10 4.44
N GLN A 79 -13.69 -2.73 3.24
CA GLN A 79 -12.89 -2.90 2.02
C GLN A 79 -11.59 -2.05 2.03
N ASP A 80 -11.57 -0.98 2.83
CA ASP A 80 -10.42 -0.08 2.97
C ASP A 80 -9.49 -0.47 4.13
N THR A 81 -9.76 -1.59 4.81
CA THR A 81 -8.88 -2.10 5.87
C THR A 81 -7.56 -2.55 5.28
N THR A 82 -6.46 -1.98 5.75
CA THR A 82 -5.12 -2.49 5.48
C THR A 82 -4.74 -3.54 6.54
N VAL A 83 -4.15 -4.64 6.10
CA VAL A 83 -3.75 -5.76 6.95
C VAL A 83 -2.23 -5.89 6.92
N ASN A 84 -1.59 -5.71 8.08
CA ASN A 84 -0.19 -6.06 8.28
C ASN A 84 -0.14 -7.37 9.07
N HIS A 85 0.52 -8.41 8.55
CA HIS A 85 0.44 -9.75 9.13
C HIS A 85 1.77 -10.47 9.21
N ARG A 86 1.81 -11.42 10.14
CA ARG A 86 2.84 -12.43 10.29
C ARG A 86 2.18 -13.79 10.44
N THR A 87 2.57 -14.72 9.57
CA THR A 87 2.13 -16.12 9.62
C THR A 87 3.34 -17.01 9.80
N VAL A 88 3.27 -17.95 10.73
CA VAL A 88 4.33 -18.90 10.99
C VAL A 88 3.79 -20.31 11.15
N ILE A 89 4.54 -21.31 10.69
CA ILE A 89 4.26 -22.71 11.02
C ILE A 89 4.73 -22.97 12.46
N THR A 90 3.83 -23.48 13.29
CA THR A 90 4.11 -23.83 14.69
C THR A 90 4.24 -25.34 14.89
N GLY A 91 3.74 -26.14 13.97
CA GLY A 91 3.85 -27.60 14.02
C GLY A 91 3.66 -28.24 12.64
N THR A 92 4.33 -29.37 12.43
CA THR A 92 4.12 -30.22 11.26
C THR A 92 3.89 -31.64 11.75
N GLY A 93 2.71 -32.19 11.43
CA GLY A 93 2.38 -33.59 11.68
C GLY A 93 2.27 -34.35 10.37
N PHE A 94 2.47 -35.66 10.41
CA PHE A 94 2.32 -36.50 9.24
C PHE A 94 1.65 -37.85 9.54
N ALA A 95 1.06 -38.47 8.53
CA ALA A 95 0.51 -39.81 8.57
C ALA A 95 0.72 -40.53 7.24
N ILE A 96 1.24 -41.75 7.28
CA ILE A 96 1.38 -42.61 6.09
C ILE A 96 0.02 -43.27 5.85
N ARG A 97 -0.54 -43.10 4.65
CA ARG A 97 -1.79 -43.72 4.22
C ARG A 97 -1.57 -45.17 3.78
N SER A 98 -2.66 -45.94 3.73
CA SER A 98 -2.63 -47.33 3.26
C SER A 98 -2.23 -47.50 1.80
N ASP A 99 -2.30 -46.43 1.00
CA ASP A 99 -1.88 -46.40 -0.42
C ASP A 99 -0.41 -45.97 -0.59
N GLY A 100 0.35 -45.85 0.50
CA GLY A 100 1.75 -45.45 0.47
C GLY A 100 1.99 -43.96 0.23
N THR A 101 0.95 -43.12 0.28
CA THR A 101 1.09 -41.65 0.26
C THR A 101 1.27 -41.08 1.66
N LEU A 102 1.93 -39.93 1.76
CA LEU A 102 2.17 -39.22 3.00
C LEU A 102 1.24 -38.01 3.11
N ASP A 103 0.36 -38.03 4.11
CA ASP A 103 -0.41 -36.86 4.50
C ASP A 103 0.39 -35.99 5.46
N ILE A 104 0.44 -34.70 5.17
CA ILE A 104 1.12 -33.70 5.98
C ILE A 104 0.09 -32.68 6.42
N THR A 105 0.07 -32.38 7.72
CA THR A 105 -0.76 -31.33 8.31
C THR A 105 0.14 -30.31 8.98
N ALA A 106 0.22 -29.12 8.38
CA ALA A 106 0.93 -27.98 8.94
C ALA A 106 -0.02 -27.13 9.78
N GLN A 107 0.36 -26.87 11.03
CA GLN A 107 -0.31 -25.94 11.92
C GLN A 107 0.30 -24.56 11.75
N ALA A 108 -0.53 -23.57 11.43
CA ALA A 108 -0.10 -22.20 11.23
C ALA A 108 -0.75 -21.27 12.26
N GLU A 109 0.06 -20.36 12.80
CA GLU A 109 -0.40 -19.25 13.61
C GLU A 109 -0.34 -17.96 12.80
N PHE A 110 -1.45 -17.24 12.79
CA PHE A 110 -1.63 -15.97 12.11
C PHE A 110 -1.77 -14.84 13.14
N ASN A 111 -0.97 -13.80 12.97
CA ASN A 111 -1.04 -12.57 13.74
C ASN A 111 -1.20 -11.40 12.76
N GLY A 112 -2.31 -10.68 12.85
CA GLY A 112 -2.66 -9.56 11.97
C GLY A 112 -2.97 -8.30 12.75
N GLU A 113 -2.37 -7.19 12.34
CA GLU A 113 -2.73 -5.83 12.71
C GLU A 113 -3.66 -5.24 11.65
N LEU A 114 -4.84 -4.79 12.08
CA LEU A 114 -5.89 -4.29 11.21
C LEU A 114 -6.00 -2.78 11.38
N THR A 115 -5.85 -2.04 10.29
CA THR A 115 -6.01 -0.58 10.29
C THR A 115 -7.09 -0.19 9.29
N ASN A 116 -8.16 0.43 9.80
CA ASN A 116 -9.23 0.96 8.96
C ASN A 116 -8.88 2.37 8.52
N ALA A 117 -8.86 2.61 7.22
CA ALA A 117 -8.78 3.95 6.68
C ALA A 117 -10.19 4.58 6.65
N ALA A 118 -10.31 5.83 7.12
CA ALA A 118 -11.50 6.64 6.94
C ALA A 118 -11.16 7.81 6.03
N GLN A 119 -11.87 7.96 4.91
CA GLN A 119 -11.77 9.15 4.09
C GLN A 119 -12.50 10.30 4.78
N ILE A 120 -11.78 11.40 5.02
CA ILE A 120 -12.35 12.64 5.55
C ILE A 120 -12.20 13.76 4.54
N SER A 121 -13.26 14.55 4.36
CA SER A 121 -13.16 15.80 3.61
C SER A 121 -12.57 16.87 4.52
N ALA A 122 -11.27 17.14 4.36
CA ALA A 122 -10.58 18.15 5.17
C ALA A 122 -10.96 19.59 4.78
N ILE A 123 -11.39 19.81 3.54
CA ILE A 123 -11.86 21.11 3.03
C ILE A 123 -13.22 20.90 2.40
N SER A 124 -14.26 21.44 3.02
CA SER A 124 -15.66 21.31 2.55
C SER A 124 -16.07 22.43 1.59
N SER A 125 -15.46 23.61 1.70
CA SER A 125 -15.68 24.73 0.79
C SER A 125 -14.55 25.76 0.88
N ALA A 126 -14.43 26.56 -0.17
CA ALA A 126 -13.66 27.79 -0.19
C ALA A 126 -14.50 28.86 -0.87
N ALA A 127 -14.51 30.08 -0.34
CA ALA A 127 -15.22 31.22 -0.92
C ALA A 127 -14.30 32.44 -0.93
N ILE A 128 -14.47 33.30 -1.95
CA ILE A 128 -13.82 34.59 -2.00
C ILE A 128 -14.59 35.53 -1.07
N LEU A 129 -13.89 36.26 -0.21
CA LEU A 129 -14.48 37.30 0.63
C LEU A 129 -14.69 38.58 -0.20
N GLU A 130 -15.84 38.66 -0.89
CA GLU A 130 -16.20 39.83 -1.71
C GLU A 130 -16.51 41.07 -0.86
N ASP A 131 -17.03 40.86 0.36
CA ASP A 131 -17.51 41.92 1.25
C ASP A 131 -16.38 42.69 1.95
N LYS A 132 -15.14 42.22 1.82
CA LYS A 132 -13.98 42.77 2.53
C LYS A 132 -12.79 42.92 1.59
N PRO A 133 -12.87 43.84 0.61
CA PRO A 133 -11.75 44.12 -0.26
C PRO A 133 -10.53 44.55 0.56
N ARG A 134 -9.33 44.20 0.10
CA ARG A 134 -8.09 44.66 0.74
C ARG A 134 -8.08 46.18 0.80
N GLU A 135 -7.79 46.74 1.98
CA GLU A 135 -7.57 48.17 2.14
C GLU A 135 -6.41 48.60 1.25
N LYS A 136 -6.69 49.56 0.36
CA LYS A 136 -5.66 50.17 -0.50
C LYS A 136 -4.90 51.20 0.31
N CYS A 137 -3.58 51.15 0.25
CA CYS A 137 -2.70 52.14 0.88
C CYS A 137 -2.79 53.44 0.05
N GLY A 138 -3.40 54.49 0.61
CA GLY A 138 -3.65 55.77 -0.09
C GLY A 138 -2.47 56.73 -0.12
N ASP A 139 -1.31 56.34 0.44
CA ASP A 139 -0.18 57.25 0.68
C ASP A 139 0.71 57.47 -0.56
N TYR A 140 0.48 56.75 -1.67
CA TYR A 140 1.26 56.86 -2.90
C TYR A 140 0.50 56.35 -4.14
N SER A 141 0.75 56.96 -5.29
CA SER A 141 0.13 56.58 -6.57
C SER A 141 0.83 55.41 -7.28
N LEU A 142 2.11 55.17 -6.98
CA LEU A 142 2.95 54.15 -7.63
C LEU A 142 3.84 53.45 -6.60
N ARG A 143 4.08 52.15 -6.78
CA ARG A 143 5.09 51.39 -6.03
C ARG A 143 6.14 50.83 -7.01
N ILE A 144 7.41 50.99 -6.69
CA ILE A 144 8.51 50.37 -7.45
C ILE A 144 8.82 49.02 -6.82
N CYS A 145 8.69 47.95 -7.59
CA CYS A 145 9.01 46.58 -7.18
C CYS A 145 10.26 46.10 -7.92
N TYR A 146 11.22 45.53 -7.18
CA TYR A 146 12.38 44.87 -7.79
C TYR A 146 12.14 43.36 -7.81
N THR A 147 12.11 42.79 -9.00
CA THR A 147 11.94 41.35 -9.21
C THR A 147 13.30 40.67 -9.43
N SER A 148 13.53 39.58 -8.71
CA SER A 148 14.57 38.61 -9.06
C SER A 148 14.05 37.75 -10.23
N ALA A 149 14.92 37.39 -11.17
CA ALA A 149 14.54 36.76 -12.44
C ALA A 149 13.49 35.63 -12.32
N ASN A 150 12.58 35.59 -13.30
CA ASN A 150 11.54 34.59 -13.54
C ASN A 150 10.18 34.81 -12.84
N GLU A 151 9.84 36.04 -12.43
CA GLU A 151 8.46 36.34 -11.98
C GLU A 151 7.56 36.68 -13.17
N SER A 152 6.34 36.14 -13.15
CA SER A 152 5.31 36.47 -14.15
C SER A 152 4.55 37.75 -13.76
N CYS A 153 3.91 38.41 -14.74
CA CYS A 153 2.98 39.52 -14.49
C CYS A 153 1.89 39.14 -13.47
N TRP A 154 1.43 37.88 -13.47
CA TRP A 154 0.44 37.36 -12.52
C TRP A 154 0.96 37.31 -11.09
N ASP A 155 2.21 36.88 -10.88
CA ASP A 155 2.81 36.80 -9.55
C ASP A 155 3.00 38.19 -8.95
N ILE A 156 3.41 39.14 -9.79
CA ILE A 156 3.55 40.55 -9.42
C ILE A 156 2.17 41.15 -9.09
N ALA A 157 1.16 40.94 -9.94
CA ALA A 157 -0.19 41.47 -9.74
C ALA A 157 -0.82 40.96 -8.43
N LYS A 158 -0.73 39.65 -8.15
CA LYS A 158 -1.18 39.05 -6.88
C LYS A 158 -0.46 39.64 -5.67
N ARG A 159 0.88 39.72 -5.72
CA ARG A 159 1.70 40.19 -4.61
C ARG A 159 1.44 41.66 -4.32
N CYS A 160 1.33 42.47 -5.36
CA CYS A 160 1.19 43.91 -5.22
C CYS A 160 -0.26 44.40 -5.19
N SER A 161 -1.23 43.48 -5.27
CA SER A 161 -2.67 43.77 -5.22
C SER A 161 -3.12 44.74 -6.32
N THR A 162 -2.71 44.44 -7.56
CA THR A 162 -3.11 45.17 -8.77
C THR A 162 -3.57 44.17 -9.84
N THR A 163 -3.95 44.63 -11.03
CA THR A 163 -4.30 43.75 -12.16
C THR A 163 -3.10 43.47 -13.06
N VAL A 164 -3.13 42.34 -13.76
CA VAL A 164 -2.09 41.98 -14.73
C VAL A 164 -2.00 43.03 -15.83
N GLU A 165 -3.16 43.47 -16.32
CA GLU A 165 -3.28 44.46 -17.38
C GLU A 165 -2.65 45.79 -16.96
N ALA A 166 -2.85 46.22 -15.71
CA ALA A 166 -2.27 47.47 -15.21
C ALA A 166 -0.74 47.38 -15.10
N VAL A 167 -0.19 46.22 -14.67
CA VAL A 167 1.27 45.98 -14.69
C VAL A 167 1.80 45.99 -16.12
N MET A 168 1.11 45.34 -17.06
CA MET A 168 1.54 45.24 -18.45
C MET A 168 1.56 46.61 -19.15
N ILE A 169 0.48 47.38 -19.01
CA ILE A 169 0.35 48.72 -19.62
C ILE A 169 1.43 49.66 -19.09
N GLU A 170 1.61 49.72 -17.77
CA GLU A 170 2.55 50.67 -17.14
C GLU A 170 4.02 50.36 -17.46
N ASN A 171 4.34 49.08 -17.71
CA ASN A 171 5.71 48.64 -18.01
C ASN A 171 5.97 48.35 -19.49
N GLY A 172 4.99 48.59 -20.39
CA GLY A 172 5.13 48.35 -21.83
C GLY A 172 5.36 46.88 -22.18
N ILE A 173 4.67 45.95 -21.51
CA ILE A 173 4.80 44.51 -21.72
C ILE A 173 3.66 44.02 -22.62
N ASP A 174 3.97 43.53 -23.81
CA ASP A 174 2.97 42.99 -24.75
C ASP A 174 2.67 41.51 -24.51
N ASP A 175 3.65 40.75 -24.03
CA ASP A 175 3.53 39.32 -23.75
C ASP A 175 3.20 39.07 -22.28
N ARG A 176 1.99 38.53 -22.04
CA ARG A 176 1.49 38.21 -20.70
C ARG A 176 2.35 37.19 -19.97
N ASP A 177 2.97 36.28 -20.70
CA ASP A 177 3.78 35.20 -20.16
C ASP A 177 5.27 35.57 -20.08
N ALA A 178 5.62 36.83 -20.40
CA ALA A 178 6.97 37.33 -20.27
C ALA A 178 7.48 37.20 -18.83
N GLN A 179 8.70 36.68 -18.71
CA GLN A 179 9.41 36.66 -17.44
C GLN A 179 10.03 38.02 -17.18
N LEU A 180 9.64 38.62 -16.06
CA LEU A 180 10.08 39.95 -15.68
C LEU A 180 11.28 39.87 -14.73
N SER A 181 12.25 40.73 -14.99
CA SER A 181 13.45 40.88 -14.16
C SER A 181 13.79 42.36 -13.99
N GLY A 182 14.24 42.73 -12.79
CA GLY A 182 14.64 44.10 -12.50
C GLY A 182 13.50 44.97 -11.98
N MET A 183 13.49 46.25 -12.37
CA MET A 183 12.58 47.24 -11.81
C MET A 183 11.24 47.22 -12.54
N ILE A 184 10.14 47.00 -11.80
CA ILE A 184 8.77 46.98 -12.30
C ILE A 184 7.96 48.07 -11.57
N ILE A 185 7.27 48.89 -12.35
CA ILE A 185 6.39 49.95 -11.88
C ILE A 185 5.01 49.37 -11.63
N ILE A 186 4.49 49.52 -10.41
CA ILE A 186 3.20 48.98 -10.01
C ILE A 186 2.21 50.12 -9.79
N PRO A 187 1.14 50.21 -10.61
CA PRO A 187 0.06 51.14 -10.36
C PRO A 187 -0.83 50.64 -9.21
N MET A 188 -1.21 51.58 -8.33
CA MET A 188 -2.20 51.35 -7.28
C MET A 188 -3.60 51.59 -7.88
N VAL A 189 -4.19 50.56 -8.50
CA VAL A 189 -5.53 50.61 -9.12
C VAL A 189 -6.60 50.07 -8.19
#